data_AF-A0A8J6NY19-F1
#
_entry.id   AF-A0A8J6NY19-F1
#
_cell.length_a   1.000
_cell.length_b   1.000
_cell.length_c   1.000
_cell.angle_alpha   90.00
_cell.angle_beta   90.00
_cell.angle_gamma   90.00
#
_symmetry.space_group_name_H-M   'P 1'
#
loop_
_entity.id
_entity.type
_entity.pdbx_description
1 polymer ?
#
loop_
_entity_poly.entity_id
_entity_poly.type
_entity_poly.pdbx_seq_one_letter_code
_entity_poly.pdbx_strand_id
1 'polypeptide(L)' 'MIYRYLDCGILHNGFARVRCEDCGHEYLLAFSCKRRHFCPSCHQKRVVE' A
#
# COMPACT_ATOMS: atom_id res chain seq x y z
N MET A 1 4.32 -8.54 16.58
CA MET A 1 4.83 -7.47 15.69
C MET A 1 5.14 -7.93 14.25
N ILE A 2 5.43 -9.22 14.04
CA ILE A 2 5.76 -9.84 12.72
C ILE A 2 4.56 -9.93 11.78
N TYR A 3 3.39 -10.35 12.23
CA TYR A 3 2.21 -10.67 11.39
C TYR A 3 1.57 -9.51 10.61
N ARG A 4 2.04 -8.28 10.80
CA ARG A 4 1.46 -7.09 10.16
C ARG A 4 1.63 -7.06 8.63
N TYR A 5 2.45 -7.94 8.07
CA TYR A 5 2.57 -8.13 6.63
C TYR A 5 1.38 -8.87 6.02
N LEU A 6 0.65 -9.69 6.79
CA LEU A 6 -0.54 -10.42 6.34
C LEU A 6 -1.66 -9.46 5.93
N ASP A 7 -1.67 -8.29 6.55
CA ASP A 7 -2.63 -7.22 6.34
C ASP A 7 -2.19 -6.23 5.24
N CYS A 8 -0.94 -6.33 4.80
CA CYS A 8 -0.31 -5.32 3.95
C CYS A 8 -0.86 -5.33 2.52
N GLY A 9 -1.38 -4.19 2.06
CA GLY A 9 -1.90 -4.03 0.71
C GLY A 9 -3.36 -4.48 0.55
N ILE A 10 -4.03 -4.86 1.63
CA ILE A 10 -5.45 -5.21 1.61
C ILE A 10 -6.28 -3.94 1.82
N LEU A 11 -7.10 -3.56 0.83
CA LEU A 11 -7.95 -2.36 0.94
C LEU A 11 -8.94 -2.45 2.10
N HIS A 12 -9.48 -3.64 2.38
CA HIS A 12 -10.47 -3.84 3.43
C HIS A 12 -9.97 -3.45 4.83
N ASN A 13 -8.65 -3.46 5.05
CA ASN A 13 -8.05 -3.14 6.34
C ASN A 13 -7.60 -1.67 6.45
N GLY A 14 -7.85 -0.88 5.41
CA GLY A 14 -7.57 0.55 5.38
C GLY A 14 -6.82 0.99 4.13
N PHE A 15 -7.22 2.15 3.62
CA PHE A 15 -6.62 2.79 2.46
C PHE A 15 -6.70 4.31 2.57
N ALA A 16 -5.81 4.99 1.87
CA ALA A 16 -5.95 6.40 1.55
C ALA A 16 -6.63 6.54 0.19
N ARG A 17 -7.61 7.43 0.08
CA ARG A 17 -8.17 7.84 -1.21
C ARG A 17 -7.40 9.06 -1.68
N VAL A 18 -6.70 8.93 -2.80
CA VAL A 18 -5.96 10.03 -3.43
C VAL A 18 -6.80 10.54 -4.58
N ARG A 19 -7.04 11.85 -4.60
CA ARG A 19 -7.74 12.54 -5.68
C ARG A 19 -6.87 13.67 -6.16
N CYS A 20 -6.63 13.74 -7.47
CA CYS A 20 -6.05 14.92 -8.09
C CYS A 20 -7.14 15.96 -8.30
N GLU A 21 -6.93 17.19 -7.82
CA GLU A 21 -7.92 18.27 -7.97
C GLU A 21 -7.96 18.84 -9.39
N ASP A 22 -6.84 18.77 -10.11
CA ASP A 22 -6.69 19.33 -11.46
C ASP A 22 -7.35 18.45 -12.53
N CYS A 23 -7.04 17.14 -12.55
CA CYS A 23 -7.57 16.21 -13.55
C CYS A 23 -8.74 15.35 -13.04
N GLY A 24 -9.10 15.45 -11.76
CA GLY A 24 -10.18 14.68 -11.14
C GLY A 24 -9.90 13.19 -10.95
N HIS A 25 -8.72 12.71 -11.35
CA HIS A 25 -8.37 11.29 -11.24
C HIS A 25 -8.33 10.84 -9.78
N GLU A 26 -8.97 9.71 -9.49
CA GLU A 26 -9.01 9.13 -8.16
C GLU A 26 -8.51 7.69 -8.14
N TYR A 27 -7.74 7.34 -7.11
CA TYR A 27 -7.32 5.97 -6.87
C TYR A 27 -7.20 5.69 -5.38
N LEU A 28 -7.34 4.40 -5.04
CA LEU A 28 -7.25 3.92 -3.66
C LEU A 28 -5.86 3.34 -3.41
N LEU A 29 -5.19 3.86 -2.39
CA LEU A 29 -3.88 3.42 -1.97
C LEU A 29 -3.98 2.63 -0.66
N ALA A 30 -3.89 1.30 -0.75
CA ALA A 30 -3.87 0.43 0.42
C ALA A 30 -2.62 0.69 1.29
N PHE A 31 -2.80 0.58 2.61
CA PHE A 31 -1.72 0.80 3.55
C PHE A 31 -0.61 -0.26 3.46
N SER A 32 0.62 0.19 3.68
CA SER A 32 1.79 -0.68 3.67
C SER A 32 2.29 -0.93 5.09
N CYS A 33 2.72 -2.17 5.35
CA CYS A 33 3.32 -2.48 6.64
C CYS A 33 4.71 -1.85 6.79
N LYS A 34 5.34 -1.35 5.73
CA LYS A 34 6.70 -0.74 5.74
C LYS A 34 7.82 -1.69 6.21
N ARG A 35 7.63 -3.02 6.13
CA ARG A 35 8.69 -3.99 6.42
C ARG A 35 9.47 -4.34 5.16
N ARG A 36 10.79 -4.49 5.29
CA ARG A 36 11.70 -4.85 4.19
C ARG A 36 11.93 -6.36 4.17
N HIS A 37 12.19 -6.91 2.98
CA HIS A 37 12.52 -8.32 2.68
C HIS A 37 11.44 -9.36 3.01
N PHE A 38 10.67 -9.18 4.08
CA PHE A 38 9.69 -10.16 4.55
C PHE A 38 8.28 -9.98 3.95
N CYS A 39 7.92 -8.75 3.57
CA CYS A 39 6.62 -8.48 2.97
C CYS A 39 6.77 -8.40 1.45
N PRO A 40 6.23 -9.36 0.67
CA PRO A 40 6.33 -9.34 -0.78
C PRO A 40 5.70 -8.08 -1.37
N SER A 41 4.54 -7.63 -0.85
CA SER A 41 3.88 -6.40 -1.30
C SER A 41 4.71 -5.13 -1.11
N CYS A 42 5.45 -5.01 0.01
CA CYS A 42 6.33 -3.86 0.23
C CYS A 42 7.63 -3.97 -0.57
N HIS A 43 8.14 -5.19 -0.77
CA HIS A 43 9.37 -5.41 -1.51
C HIS A 43 9.16 -5.15 -3.01
N GLN A 44 8.07 -5.67 -3.59
CA GLN A 44 7.72 -5.48 -4.99
C GLN A 44 7.52 -4.01 -5.35
N LYS A 45 6.83 -3.23 -4.48
CA LYS A 45 6.64 -1.79 -4.71
C LYS A 45 7.95 -1.01 -4.81
N ARG A 46 9.03 -1.51 -4.17
CA ARG A 46 10.34 -0.87 -4.14
C ARG A 46 11.28 -1.26 -5.30
N VAL A 47 10.95 -2.31 -6.05
CA VAL A 47 11.67 -2.65 -7.30
C VAL A 47 11.00 -2.05 -8.53
N VAL A 48 9.77 -1.55 -8.38
CA VAL A 48 9.00 -0.90 -9.45
C VAL A 48 9.10 0.63 -9.36
N GLU A 49 9.63 1.19 -8.26
CA GLU A 49 9.98 2.62 -8.13
C GLU A 49 11.30 2.96 -8.84
#